data_AF-A0AAQ3WJR2-F1
#
_entry.id   AF-A0AAQ3WJR2-F1
#
_cell.length_a   1.000
_cell.length_b   1.000
_cell.length_c   1.000
_cell.angle_alpha   90.00
_cell.angle_beta   90.00
_cell.angle_gamma   90.00
#
_symmetry.space_group_name_H-M   'P 1'
#
loop_
_entity.id
_entity.type
_entity.pdbx_description
1 polymer ?
#
loop_
_entity_poly.entity_id
_entity_poly.type
_entity_poly.pdbx_seq_one_letter_code
_entity_poly.pdbx_strand_id
1 'polypeptide(L)'
;MFQNMQQQGHVVTWGELRAAFRAHNIPASLMEQKQREFCELKQGNRTVMQYVKTFIHLSQYALGDVADEPSRTARLLQGLDPTL
;
A
#
# COMPACT_ATOMS: atom_id res chain seq x y z
N MET A 1 -16.79 -1.64 -19.52
CA MET A 1 -16.20 -1.90 -20.85
C MET A 1 -14.68 -1.73 -20.74
N PHE A 2 -13.91 -2.80 -20.94
CA PHE A 2 -12.43 -2.79 -21.01
C PHE A 2 -11.94 -2.67 -22.46
N GLN A 3 -12.77 -2.14 -23.37
CA GLN A 3 -12.39 -1.90 -24.75
C GLN A 3 -11.84 -0.48 -24.82
N ASN A 4 -10.50 -0.35 -24.88
CA ASN A 4 -9.75 0.64 -25.68
C ASN A 4 -8.26 0.79 -25.31
N MET A 5 -7.59 -0.20 -24.71
CA MET A 5 -6.13 -0.11 -24.43
C MET A 5 -5.23 -1.03 -25.26
N GLN A 6 -5.71 -1.66 -26.33
CA GLN A 6 -4.79 -2.28 -27.30
C GLN A 6 -4.44 -1.29 -28.40
N GLN A 7 -3.40 -0.48 -28.16
CA GLN A 7 -2.54 -0.08 -29.26
C GLN A 7 -1.85 -1.36 -29.78
N GLN A 8 -1.95 -1.62 -31.08
CA GLN A 8 -1.38 -2.82 -31.69
C GLN A 8 0.14 -2.87 -31.39
N GLY A 9 0.59 -3.90 -30.67
CA GLY A 9 2.00 -4.09 -30.31
C GLY A 9 2.39 -3.73 -28.86
N HIS A 10 1.51 -3.14 -28.04
CA HIS A 10 1.81 -2.90 -26.63
C HIS A 10 1.59 -4.16 -25.79
N VAL A 11 2.65 -4.67 -25.15
CA VAL A 11 2.54 -5.73 -24.15
C VAL A 11 2.21 -5.08 -22.82
N VAL A 12 0.97 -5.29 -22.35
CA VAL A 12 0.55 -4.81 -21.04
C VAL A 12 1.43 -5.44 -19.97
N THR A 13 2.17 -4.60 -19.26
CA THR A 13 3.00 -5.05 -18.14
C THR A 13 2.12 -5.39 -16.94
N TRP A 14 2.63 -6.22 -16.03
CA TRP A 14 1.93 -6.50 -14.77
C TRP A 14 1.65 -5.23 -13.95
N GLY A 15 2.56 -4.24 -14.00
CA GLY A 15 2.40 -2.95 -13.32
C GLY A 15 1.22 -2.16 -13.86
N GLU A 16 1.08 -2.08 -15.18
CA GLU A 16 -0.03 -1.37 -15.85
C GLU A 16 -1.37 -2.03 -15.56
N LEU A 17 -1.44 -3.36 -15.66
CA LEU A 17 -2.66 -4.10 -15.34
C LEU A 17 -3.09 -3.86 -13.89
N ARG A 18 -2.15 -3.96 -12.94
CA ARG A 18 -2.42 -3.74 -11.52
C ARG A 18 -2.86 -2.30 -11.25
N ALA A 19 -2.25 -1.31 -11.90
CA ALA A 19 -2.62 0.09 -11.75
C ALA A 19 -4.05 0.36 -12.28
N ALA A 20 -4.35 -0.10 -13.49
CA ALA A 20 -5.67 0.06 -14.11
C ALA A 20 -6.77 -0.67 -13.31
N PHE A 21 -6.49 -1.89 -12.85
CA PHE A 21 -7.42 -2.67 -12.02
C PHE A 21 -7.76 -1.92 -10.73
N ARG A 22 -6.75 -1.37 -10.05
CA ARG A 22 -6.95 -0.63 -8.79
C ARG A 22 -7.73 0.67 -9.00
N ALA A 23 -7.41 1.42 -10.05
CA ALA A 23 -8.14 2.64 -10.39
C ALA A 23 -9.62 2.38 -10.70
N HIS A 24 -9.96 1.22 -11.28
CA HIS A 24 -11.33 0.87 -11.61
C HIS A 24 -12.13 0.28 -10.44
N ASN A 25 -11.50 -0.56 -9.61
CA ASN A 25 -12.19 -1.35 -8.60
C ASN A 25 -12.08 -0.79 -7.17
N ILE A 26 -11.11 0.10 -6.92
CA ILE A 26 -10.91 0.70 -5.60
C ILE A 26 -11.28 2.18 -5.69
N PRO A 27 -12.36 2.60 -5.01
CA PRO A 27 -12.73 4.02 -4.95
C PRO A 27 -11.58 4.88 -4.43
N ALA A 28 -11.40 6.08 -5.01
CA ALA A 28 -10.35 7.01 -4.60
C ALA A 28 -10.43 7.36 -3.10
N SER A 29 -11.65 7.57 -2.58
CA SER A 29 -11.87 7.83 -1.15
C SER A 29 -11.40 6.70 -0.24
N LEU A 30 -11.55 5.44 -0.69
CA LEU A 30 -11.06 4.28 0.04
C LEU A 30 -9.53 4.18 -0.02
N MET A 31 -8.92 4.47 -1.17
CA MET A 31 -7.46 4.55 -1.29
C MET A 31 -6.89 5.61 -0.34
N GLU A 32 -7.44 6.81 -0.34
CA GLU A 32 -7.02 7.90 0.54
C GLU A 32 -7.21 7.53 2.02
N GLN A 33 -8.32 6.89 2.37
CA GLN A 33 -8.54 6.41 3.73
C GLN A 33 -7.46 5.40 4.14
N LYS A 34 -7.14 4.42 3.28
CA LYS A 34 -6.11 3.42 3.58
C LYS A 34 -4.71 4.01 3.66
N GLN A 35 -4.42 5.03 2.87
CA GLN A 35 -3.17 5.78 2.97
C GLN A 35 -3.08 6.53 4.31
N ARG A 36 -4.14 7.24 4.72
CA ARG A 36 -4.19 7.88 6.05
C ARG A 36 -4.03 6.87 7.19
N GLU A 37 -4.75 5.75 7.13
CA GLU A 37 -4.61 4.66 8.10
C GLU A 37 -3.15 4.16 8.19
N PHE A 38 -2.46 4.07 7.05
CA PHE A 38 -1.04 3.68 7.02
C PHE A 38 -0.13 4.77 7.61
N CYS A 39 -0.36 6.04 7.26
CA CYS A 39 0.40 7.20 7.76
C CYS A 39 0.26 7.41 9.27
N GLU A 40 -0.86 6.97 9.86
CA GLU A 40 -1.13 7.10 11.30
C GLU A 40 -0.88 5.81 12.07
N LEU A 41 -0.50 4.72 11.39
CA LEU A 41 -0.31 3.42 12.01
C LEU A 41 0.79 3.45 13.08
N LYS A 42 0.40 3.12 14.32
CA LYS A 42 1.28 2.87 15.45
C LYS A 42 0.92 1.51 16.07
N GLN A 43 1.89 0.87 16.73
CA GLN A 43 1.68 -0.37 17.48
C GLN A 43 0.58 -0.17 18.52
N GLY A 44 0.71 0.86 19.35
CA GLY A 44 -0.26 1.15 20.40
C GLY A 44 -0.42 -0.04 21.35
N ASN A 45 -1.66 -0.40 21.67
CA ASN A 45 -1.98 -1.56 22.51
C ASN A 45 -1.94 -2.91 21.78
N ARG A 46 -1.54 -2.95 20.50
CA ARG A 46 -1.44 -4.19 19.72
C ARG A 46 -0.16 -4.94 20.08
N THR A 47 -0.19 -6.25 19.96
CA THR A 47 1.06 -7.03 19.94
C THR A 47 1.89 -6.66 18.71
N VAL A 48 3.20 -6.84 18.79
CA VAL A 48 4.11 -6.62 17.65
C VAL A 48 3.62 -7.37 16.41
N MET A 49 3.18 -8.61 16.56
CA MET A 49 2.67 -9.41 15.45
C MET A 49 1.39 -8.83 14.81
N GLN A 50 0.45 -8.34 15.62
CA GLN A 50 -0.77 -7.68 15.13
C GLN A 50 -0.44 -6.37 14.39
N TYR A 51 0.51 -5.60 14.91
CA TYR A 51 1.02 -4.40 14.27
C TYR A 51 1.67 -4.71 12.91
N VAL A 52 2.62 -5.64 12.87
CA VAL A 52 3.31 -6.06 11.64
C VAL A 52 2.33 -6.56 10.58
N LYS A 53 1.34 -7.38 10.97
CA LYS A 53 0.31 -7.86 10.04
C LYS A 53 -0.51 -6.71 9.44
N THR A 54 -0.86 -5.72 10.27
CA THR A 54 -1.59 -4.52 9.83
C THR A 54 -0.73 -3.66 8.93
N PHE A 55 0.55 -3.49 9.26
CA PHE A 55 1.54 -2.77 8.46
C PHE A 55 1.66 -3.36 7.06
N ILE A 56 1.86 -4.67 6.94
CA ILE A 56 1.95 -5.37 5.65
C ILE A 56 0.67 -5.16 4.85
N HIS A 57 -0.49 -5.33 5.49
CA HIS A 57 -1.78 -5.13 4.83
C HIS A 57 -1.98 -3.70 4.32
N LEU A 58 -1.59 -2.68 5.08
CA LEU A 58 -1.80 -1.28 4.69
C LEU A 58 -0.73 -0.77 3.70
N SER A 59 0.50 -1.28 3.78
CA SER A 59 1.60 -0.90 2.89
C SER A 59 1.30 -1.13 1.41
N GLN A 60 0.39 -2.06 1.08
CA GLN A 60 -0.04 -2.28 -0.30
C GLN A 60 -0.77 -1.09 -0.92
N TYR A 61 -1.29 -0.15 -0.11
CA TYR A 61 -2.04 1.05 -0.54
C TYR A 61 -1.17 2.32 -0.60
N ALA A 62 0.03 2.27 -0.04
CA ALA A 62 0.95 3.40 0.08
C ALA A 62 2.29 3.10 -0.64
N LEU A 63 2.21 2.79 -1.94
CA LEU A 63 3.36 2.33 -2.72
C LEU A 63 4.52 3.35 -2.80
N GLY A 64 4.25 4.64 -2.61
CA GLY A 64 5.29 5.68 -2.55
C GLY A 64 6.07 5.69 -1.22
N ASP A 65 5.40 5.37 -0.10
CA ASP A 65 5.99 5.49 1.25
C ASP A 65 6.84 4.27 1.65
N VAL A 66 6.73 3.17 0.89
CA VAL A 66 7.48 1.91 1.10
C VAL A 66 8.13 1.41 -0.19
N ALA A 67 8.55 2.36 -1.04
CA ALA A 67 9.09 2.09 -2.36
C ALA A 67 10.34 1.18 -2.34
N ASP A 68 11.11 1.22 -1.25
CA ASP A 68 12.28 0.39 -1.01
C ASP A 68 12.30 -0.19 0.42
N GLU A 69 13.14 -1.21 0.62
CA GLU A 69 13.30 -1.89 1.91
C GLU A 69 13.80 -0.97 3.04
N PRO A 70 14.74 -0.03 2.81
CA PRO A 70 15.14 0.96 3.82
C PRO A 70 13.97 1.83 4.31
N SER A 71 13.19 2.41 3.38
CA SER A 71 12.03 3.26 3.69
C SER A 71 10.95 2.46 4.42
N ARG A 72 10.71 1.23 3.97
CA ARG A 72 9.80 0.28 4.63
C ARG A 72 10.23 -0.01 6.06
N THR A 73 11.51 -0.28 6.28
CA THR A 73 12.06 -0.58 7.61
C THR A 73 11.99 0.63 8.52
N ALA A 74 12.39 1.81 8.03
CA ALA A 74 12.29 3.06 8.79
C ALA A 74 10.84 3.35 9.21
N ARG A 75 9.89 3.16 8.28
CA ARG A 75 8.46 3.34 8.55
C ARG A 75 7.93 2.33 9.57
N LEU A 76 8.38 1.08 9.50
CA LEU A 76 8.00 0.04 10.46
C LEU A 76 8.49 0.40 11.88
N LEU A 77 9.74 0.84 12.01
CA LEU A 77 10.33 1.25 13.28
C LEU A 77 9.68 2.51 13.85
N GLN A 78 9.31 3.47 13.01
CA GLN A 78 8.65 4.71 13.44
C GLN A 78 7.31 4.47 14.15
N GLY A 79 6.55 3.45 13.73
CA GLY A 79 5.27 3.09 14.35
C GLY A 79 5.40 2.08 15.49
N LEU A 80 6.58 1.51 15.72
CA LEU A 80 6.82 0.52 16.79
C LEU A 80 6.81 1.21 18.16
N ASP A 81 6.40 0.47 19.20
CA ASP A 81 6.49 0.99 20.56
C ASP A 81 7.97 1.07 21.01
N PRO A 82 8.45 2.23 21.52
CA PRO A 82 9.83 2.37 21.97
C PRO A 82 10.16 1.60 23.26
N THR A 83 9.16 1.10 24.01
CA THR A 83 9.40 0.39 25.29
C THR A 83 9.42 -1.14 25.15
N LEU A 84 9.58 -1.66 23.94
CA LEU A 84 9.77 -3.09 23.68
C LEU A 84 11.00 -3.68 24.37
#